data_AF-A0A9P1H7B8-F1
#
_entry.id   AF-A0A9P1H7B8-F1
#
_cell.length_a   1.000
_cell.length_b   1.000
_cell.length_c   1.000
_cell.angle_alpha   90.00
_cell.angle_beta   90.00
_cell.angle_gamma   90.00
#
_symmetry.space_group_name_H-M   'P 1'
#
loop_
_entity.id
_entity.type
_entity.pdbx_description
1 polymer ?
#
loop_
_entity_poly.entity_id
_entity_poly.type
_entity_poly.pdbx_seq_one_letter_code
_entity_poly.pdbx_strand_id
1 'polypeptide(L)'
;MALVEQQLYSRVQHIASLFPNDLERAVYQDAALTWRMPYWDWALVPSDGSAPFMDEFGWEDITIYGPNGLQDISNPLYSYHFGEREMFDVRSTQFQQRLFMLFTSYNNYATFSSTQYRQEGNETTYESIEGIHDSLHSIIGERGHMDYIMYSAFDPIFFLHHANVDRLVSMWQALNPRSWVTPWPATGSTFTSYEGQILDAGTDLTPFYATTDGQFWNSNLARDTRSFGYVYDDTANVSLMDVSDDAALGTLRSVISRKYGNSVQWLGVERPTPGGIDGDGVDRIAVERFRKAASATGQFIPDLSADARLLHAPQSATLGARDSYVEWIANIRLPRKAVLQPTSLLFFIGDVPYNSKVWKDSPNLVGSFGIFSMPTATSSTSQITGTLPLTAALKKMVAAKFVASMDLEAMGPYLERNLKARVLDVNGRVVDPRSLGLSITVASAFVRPPSKETEFPVWGPLVTRFTLVGPSSPRHPRRRL
;
A
#
# COMPACT_ATOMS: atom_id res chain seq x y z
N MET A 1 1.55 18.35 -3.65
CA MET A 1 0.28 18.62 -2.93
C MET A 1 0.10 20.09 -2.57
N ALA A 2 1.03 20.71 -1.83
CA ALA A 2 0.90 22.10 -1.36
C ALA A 2 0.52 23.14 -2.44
N LEU A 3 1.09 23.05 -3.66
CA LEU A 3 0.71 23.94 -4.77
C LEU A 3 -0.79 23.89 -5.10
N VAL A 4 -1.34 22.68 -5.21
CA VAL A 4 -2.75 22.47 -5.57
C VAL A 4 -3.66 22.92 -4.43
N GLU A 5 -3.29 22.59 -3.20
CA GLU A 5 -4.00 23.08 -2.01
C GLU A 5 -4.03 24.61 -1.97
N GLN A 6 -2.89 25.29 -2.20
CA GLN A 6 -2.83 26.75 -2.21
C GLN A 6 -3.76 27.37 -3.25
N GLN A 7 -3.82 26.81 -4.46
CA GLN A 7 -4.70 27.30 -5.51
C GLN A 7 -6.18 27.08 -5.15
N LEU A 8 -6.54 25.90 -4.63
CA LEU A 8 -7.90 25.60 -4.20
C LEU A 8 -8.30 26.48 -3.01
N TYR A 9 -7.42 26.67 -2.02
CA TYR A 9 -7.64 27.56 -0.89
C TYR A 9 -8.01 28.97 -1.37
N SER A 10 -7.27 29.53 -2.33
CA SER A 10 -7.62 30.84 -2.92
C SER A 10 -9.02 30.86 -3.57
N ARG A 11 -9.42 29.77 -4.23
CA ARG A 11 -10.76 29.64 -4.83
C ARG A 11 -11.85 29.50 -3.77
N VAL A 12 -11.63 28.69 -2.73
CA VAL A 12 -12.56 28.53 -1.59
C VAL A 12 -12.79 29.88 -0.90
N GLN A 13 -11.72 30.64 -0.63
CA GLN A 13 -11.80 31.99 -0.07
C GLN A 13 -12.60 32.95 -0.96
N HIS A 14 -12.38 32.90 -2.27
CA HIS A 14 -13.13 33.71 -3.22
C HIS A 14 -14.61 33.35 -3.23
N ILE A 15 -14.96 32.06 -3.30
CA ILE A 15 -16.37 31.62 -3.31
C ILE A 15 -17.06 32.00 -2.00
N ALA A 16 -16.38 31.85 -0.86
CA ALA A 16 -16.91 32.26 0.43
C ALA A 16 -17.25 33.77 0.45
N SER A 17 -16.48 34.63 -0.23
CA SER A 17 -16.77 36.07 -0.27
C SER A 17 -17.98 36.46 -1.13
N LEU A 18 -18.49 35.54 -1.96
CA LEU A 18 -19.63 35.80 -2.84
C LEU A 18 -20.99 35.63 -2.16
N PHE A 19 -21.05 35.06 -0.95
CA PHE A 19 -22.32 34.89 -0.23
C PHE A 19 -22.97 36.26 0.05
N PRO A 20 -24.24 36.48 -0.35
CA PRO A 20 -24.87 37.79 -0.26
C PRO A 20 -25.23 38.18 1.18
N ASN A 21 -25.59 37.20 2.02
CA ASN A 21 -25.93 37.43 3.42
C ASN A 21 -24.64 37.58 4.26
N ASP A 22 -24.52 38.66 5.02
CA ASP A 22 -23.30 38.99 5.78
C ASP A 22 -22.95 37.96 6.87
N LEU A 23 -23.96 37.42 7.57
CA LEU A 23 -23.73 36.45 8.65
C LEU A 23 -23.30 35.10 8.07
N GLU A 24 -23.98 34.65 7.02
CA GLU A 24 -23.63 33.42 6.30
C GLU A 24 -22.25 33.53 5.65
N ARG A 25 -21.97 34.66 5.00
CA ARG A 25 -20.65 34.95 4.42
C ARG A 25 -19.54 34.84 5.47
N ALA A 26 -19.74 35.39 6.67
CA ALA A 26 -18.77 35.27 7.75
C ALA A 26 -18.53 33.80 8.15
N VAL A 27 -19.60 32.99 8.26
CA VAL A 27 -19.47 31.55 8.55
C VAL A 27 -18.66 30.81 7.49
N TYR A 28 -18.93 31.05 6.21
CA TYR A 28 -18.19 30.41 5.12
C TYR A 28 -16.75 30.93 5.00
N GLN A 29 -16.50 32.20 5.31
CA GLN A 29 -15.15 32.74 5.37
C GLN A 29 -14.34 32.10 6.50
N ASP A 30 -14.93 31.93 7.69
CA ASP A 30 -14.27 31.24 8.80
C ASP A 30 -13.96 29.77 8.46
N ALA A 31 -14.90 29.06 7.82
CA ALA A 31 -14.67 27.71 7.33
C ALA A 31 -13.57 27.66 6.24
N ALA A 32 -13.55 28.63 5.33
CA ALA A 32 -12.55 28.72 4.28
C ALA A 32 -11.13 28.89 4.84
N LEU A 33 -10.96 29.59 5.97
CA LEU A 33 -9.64 29.81 6.60
C LEU A 33 -9.02 28.51 7.13
N THR A 34 -9.87 27.59 7.62
CA THR A 34 -9.44 26.31 8.19
C THR A 34 -9.40 25.18 7.16
N TRP A 35 -9.92 25.40 5.96
CA TRP A 35 -9.92 24.40 4.90
C TRP A 35 -8.51 23.93 4.53
N ARG A 36 -8.34 22.61 4.42
CA ARG A 36 -7.16 21.92 3.89
C ARG A 36 -7.62 20.80 2.97
N MET A 37 -6.75 20.36 2.06
CA MET A 37 -7.02 19.24 1.17
C MET A 37 -7.24 17.96 2.02
N PRO A 38 -8.41 17.29 1.91
CA PRO A 38 -8.62 16.03 2.60
C PRO A 38 -7.69 14.95 2.03
N TYR A 39 -7.37 13.95 2.87
CA TYR A 39 -6.65 12.76 2.45
C TYR A 39 -7.59 11.55 2.41
N TRP A 40 -7.30 10.61 1.52
CA TRP A 40 -8.03 9.35 1.42
C TRP A 40 -7.23 8.21 2.06
N ASP A 41 -7.62 7.77 3.26
CA ASP A 41 -7.01 6.63 3.95
C ASP A 41 -7.52 5.28 3.41
N TRP A 42 -7.07 4.94 2.20
CA TRP A 42 -7.42 3.68 1.50
C TRP A 42 -7.01 2.39 2.24
N ALA A 43 -6.19 2.48 3.28
CA ALA A 43 -5.80 1.33 4.11
C ALA A 43 -6.70 1.16 5.34
N LEU A 44 -7.52 2.16 5.69
CA LEU A 44 -8.44 2.01 6.81
C LEU A 44 -9.61 1.13 6.40
N VAL A 45 -10.05 0.24 7.30
CA VAL A 45 -11.33 -0.45 7.16
C VAL A 45 -12.31 0.24 8.10
N PRO A 46 -13.32 0.97 7.58
CA PRO A 46 -14.40 1.54 8.37
C PRO A 46 -15.01 0.53 9.33
N SER A 47 -15.38 0.96 10.53
CA SER A 47 -15.90 0.05 11.57
C SER A 47 -17.26 -0.59 11.22
N ASP A 48 -17.98 0.02 10.28
CA ASP A 48 -19.23 -0.48 9.72
C ASP A 48 -19.03 -1.46 8.55
N GLY A 49 -17.78 -1.70 8.14
CA GLY A 49 -17.44 -2.60 7.03
C GLY A 49 -17.66 -1.99 5.65
N SER A 50 -17.96 -0.69 5.54
CA SER A 50 -18.04 0.00 4.25
C SER A 50 -16.66 0.04 3.55
N ALA A 51 -16.66 0.17 2.22
CA ALA A 51 -15.43 0.44 1.50
C ALA A 51 -14.88 1.81 1.95
N PRO A 52 -13.55 1.99 2.07
CA PRO A 52 -12.97 3.27 2.43
C PRO A 52 -13.04 4.28 1.27
N PHE A 53 -14.10 4.29 0.47
CA PHE A 53 -14.26 5.15 -0.69
C PHE A 53 -15.42 6.12 -0.46
N MET A 54 -15.26 7.37 -0.91
CA MET A 54 -16.33 8.37 -0.84
C MET A 54 -17.28 8.19 -2.02
N ASP A 55 -18.55 7.90 -1.75
CA ASP A 55 -19.56 7.62 -2.77
C ASP A 55 -19.68 8.75 -3.82
N GLU A 56 -19.42 9.99 -3.40
CA GLU A 56 -19.40 11.18 -4.23
C GLU A 56 -18.50 11.04 -5.45
N PHE A 57 -17.36 10.34 -5.36
CA PHE A 57 -16.47 10.13 -6.52
C PHE A 57 -17.10 9.27 -7.61
N GLY A 58 -18.23 8.64 -7.32
CA GLY A 58 -19.01 7.84 -8.24
C GLY A 58 -20.31 8.46 -8.73
N TRP A 59 -20.62 9.69 -8.34
CA TRP A 59 -21.84 10.39 -8.75
C TRP A 59 -21.51 11.38 -9.86
N GLU A 60 -22.19 11.29 -11.00
CA GLU A 60 -21.96 12.20 -12.14
C GLU A 60 -22.35 13.65 -11.80
N ASP A 61 -23.39 13.82 -10.99
CA ASP A 61 -23.92 15.11 -10.55
C ASP A 61 -24.08 15.14 -9.02
N ILE A 62 -23.98 16.33 -8.44
CA ILE A 62 -24.19 16.57 -7.01
C ILE A 62 -25.03 17.83 -6.78
N THR A 63 -25.82 17.82 -5.70
CA THR A 63 -26.53 19.00 -5.20
C THR A 63 -25.68 19.66 -4.12
N ILE A 64 -25.30 20.93 -4.33
CA ILE A 64 -24.53 21.72 -3.36
C ILE A 64 -25.23 23.02 -3.03
N TYR A 65 -25.05 23.48 -1.79
CA TYR A 65 -25.45 24.83 -1.39
C TYR A 65 -24.27 25.80 -1.56
N GLY A 66 -24.52 26.96 -2.17
CA GLY A 66 -23.52 27.98 -2.40
C GLY A 66 -24.08 29.40 -2.46
N PRO A 67 -23.31 30.38 -2.95
CA PRO A 67 -23.71 31.78 -3.00
C PRO A 67 -25.02 32.08 -3.74
N ASN A 68 -25.42 31.22 -4.68
CA ASN A 68 -26.68 31.33 -5.43
C ASN A 68 -27.79 30.40 -4.88
N GLY A 69 -27.64 29.89 -3.66
CA GLY A 69 -28.51 28.88 -3.07
C GLY A 69 -28.15 27.45 -3.51
N LEU A 70 -29.12 26.54 -3.36
CA LEU A 70 -28.99 25.14 -3.79
C LEU A 70 -28.89 25.05 -5.32
N GLN A 71 -27.90 24.30 -5.79
CA GLN A 71 -27.60 24.10 -7.21
C GLN A 71 -27.26 22.63 -7.45
N ASP A 72 -27.79 22.09 -8.55
CA ASP A 72 -27.34 20.82 -9.12
C ASP A 72 -26.24 21.12 -10.13
N ILE A 73 -25.07 20.50 -9.93
CA ILE A 73 -23.90 20.69 -10.78
C ILE A 73 -23.33 19.35 -11.19
N SER A 74 -22.66 19.32 -12.34
CA SER A 74 -21.77 18.20 -12.68
C SER A 74 -20.65 18.13 -11.65
N ASN A 75 -20.43 16.92 -11.14
CA ASN A 75 -19.54 16.70 -10.02
C ASN A 75 -18.07 16.78 -10.45
N PRO A 76 -17.30 17.77 -9.96
CA PRO A 76 -15.89 17.90 -10.33
C PRO A 76 -15.00 16.80 -9.72
N LEU A 77 -15.53 15.99 -8.80
CA LEU A 77 -14.84 14.83 -8.21
C LEU A 77 -15.13 13.52 -8.96
N TYR A 78 -16.11 13.51 -9.87
CA TYR A 78 -16.46 12.31 -10.61
C TYR A 78 -15.31 11.89 -11.50
N SER A 79 -14.82 10.65 -11.29
CA SER A 79 -13.80 10.06 -12.15
C SER A 79 -14.43 9.30 -13.32
N TYR A 80 -13.77 9.38 -14.48
CA TYR A 80 -14.13 8.59 -15.66
C TYR A 80 -13.38 7.25 -15.64
N HIS A 81 -14.14 6.16 -15.51
CA HIS A 81 -13.64 4.78 -15.50
C HIS A 81 -14.02 4.03 -16.79
N PHE A 82 -13.13 3.16 -17.26
CA PHE A 82 -13.44 2.20 -18.33
C PHE A 82 -13.89 0.85 -17.73
N GLY A 83 -15.16 0.70 -17.35
CA GLY A 83 -15.70 -0.61 -16.91
C GLY A 83 -16.89 -0.54 -15.96
N GLU A 84 -17.56 -1.68 -15.75
CA GLU A 84 -18.61 -1.83 -14.74
C GLU A 84 -18.00 -1.94 -13.33
N ARG A 85 -18.66 -1.28 -12.39
CA ARG A 85 -18.20 -1.01 -11.03
C ARG A 85 -18.79 -2.05 -10.06
N GLU A 86 -18.01 -3.05 -9.68
CA GLU A 86 -18.12 -3.60 -8.32
C GLU A 86 -17.00 -2.98 -7.51
N MET A 87 -17.35 -1.94 -6.77
CA MET A 87 -16.41 -1.09 -6.07
C MET A 87 -15.81 -1.84 -4.88
N PHE A 88 -14.68 -2.47 -5.14
CA PHE A 88 -13.53 -2.61 -4.25
C PHE A 88 -13.86 -2.75 -2.75
N ASP A 89 -13.94 -3.99 -2.28
CA ASP A 89 -13.14 -4.35 -1.10
C ASP A 89 -11.68 -4.16 -1.51
N VAL A 90 -11.24 -2.89 -1.60
CA VAL A 90 -9.83 -2.52 -1.78
C VAL A 90 -9.15 -3.40 -0.78
N ARG A 91 -8.17 -4.20 -1.22
CA ARG A 91 -7.43 -5.21 -0.44
C ARG A 91 -6.77 -4.60 0.79
N SER A 92 -7.60 -4.10 1.69
CA SER A 92 -7.32 -3.15 2.75
C SER A 92 -6.45 -3.86 3.76
N THR A 93 -6.75 -5.14 4.00
CA THR A 93 -5.88 -6.05 4.74
C THR A 93 -4.47 -6.12 4.15
N GLN A 94 -4.30 -6.25 2.83
CA GLN A 94 -2.97 -6.29 2.20
C GLN A 94 -2.24 -4.96 2.42
N PHE A 95 -2.94 -3.85 2.23
CA PHE A 95 -2.43 -2.49 2.37
C PHE A 95 -2.05 -2.16 3.82
N GLN A 96 -2.88 -2.54 4.78
CA GLN A 96 -2.60 -2.47 6.21
C GLN A 96 -1.34 -3.25 6.55
N GLN A 97 -1.18 -4.48 6.06
CA GLN A 97 0.02 -5.27 6.31
C GLN A 97 1.28 -4.64 5.75
N ARG A 98 1.22 -4.15 4.50
CA ARG A 98 2.35 -3.50 3.84
C ARG A 98 2.75 -2.23 4.59
N LEU A 99 1.78 -1.37 4.96
CA LEU A 99 2.03 -0.16 5.75
C LEU A 99 2.55 -0.46 7.14
N PHE A 100 1.96 -1.43 7.84
CA PHE A 100 2.40 -1.80 9.19
C PHE A 100 3.82 -2.37 9.19
N MET A 101 4.14 -3.22 8.22
CA MET A 101 5.52 -3.68 8.01
C MET A 101 6.45 -2.50 7.69
N LEU A 102 6.06 -1.59 6.80
CA LEU A 102 6.83 -0.40 6.45
C LEU A 102 7.15 0.47 7.69
N PHE A 103 6.16 0.77 8.53
CA PHE A 103 6.35 1.57 9.74
C PHE A 103 7.17 0.87 10.84
N THR A 104 7.16 -0.46 10.90
CA THR A 104 7.76 -1.22 12.01
C THR A 104 9.13 -1.80 11.69
N SER A 105 9.51 -1.92 10.41
CA SER A 105 10.77 -2.54 10.01
C SER A 105 11.62 -1.76 9.00
N TYR A 106 11.16 -0.61 8.48
CA TYR A 106 11.91 0.19 7.51
C TYR A 106 12.28 1.53 8.13
N ASN A 107 13.56 1.70 8.50
CA ASN A 107 14.04 2.90 9.21
C ASN A 107 15.02 3.75 8.38
N ASN A 108 15.24 3.37 7.12
CA ASN A 108 16.11 4.05 6.18
C ASN A 108 15.29 4.71 5.07
N TYR A 109 15.44 6.03 4.89
CA TYR A 109 14.72 6.81 3.89
C TYR A 109 14.96 6.28 2.47
N ALA A 110 16.18 5.84 2.16
CA ALA A 110 16.54 5.37 0.83
C ALA A 110 15.71 4.15 0.39
N THR A 111 15.45 3.21 1.30
CA THR A 111 14.65 2.01 1.03
C THR A 111 13.16 2.26 1.27
N PHE A 112 12.80 3.13 2.22
CA PHE A 112 11.42 3.54 2.45
C PHE A 112 10.82 4.32 1.27
N SER A 113 11.58 5.24 0.68
CA SER A 113 11.04 6.25 -0.24
C SER A 113 10.70 5.73 -1.64
N SER A 114 11.49 4.81 -2.19
CA SER A 114 11.39 4.43 -3.60
C SER A 114 11.48 2.92 -3.82
N THR A 115 10.79 2.45 -4.86
CA THR A 115 10.86 1.10 -5.42
C THR A 115 12.23 0.74 -5.98
N GLN A 116 13.12 1.71 -6.15
CA GLN A 116 14.48 1.43 -6.61
C GLN A 116 15.19 0.49 -5.64
N TYR A 117 15.70 -0.63 -6.15
CA TYR A 117 16.58 -1.49 -5.38
C TYR A 117 17.85 -0.73 -4.98
N ARG A 118 17.99 -0.52 -3.67
CA ARG A 118 19.19 0.05 -3.05
C ARG A 118 19.74 -0.96 -2.07
N GLN A 119 20.96 -1.41 -2.30
CA GLN A 119 21.67 -2.25 -1.36
C GLN A 119 22.53 -1.36 -0.45
N GLU A 120 22.01 -1.04 0.73
CA GLU A 120 22.75 -0.30 1.76
C GLU A 120 23.18 -1.26 2.86
N GLY A 121 24.47 -1.63 2.86
CA GLY A 121 25.02 -2.60 3.79
C GLY A 121 24.44 -4.01 3.59
N ASN A 122 24.03 -4.63 4.70
CA ASN A 122 23.44 -5.98 4.73
C ASN A 122 21.90 -5.97 4.81
N GLU A 123 21.27 -4.80 4.79
CA GLU A 123 19.81 -4.69 4.87
C GLU A 123 19.18 -5.13 3.54
N THR A 124 18.29 -6.10 3.61
CA THR A 124 17.54 -6.62 2.45
C THR A 124 16.07 -6.27 2.61
N THR A 125 15.78 -4.98 2.47
CA THR A 125 14.43 -4.44 2.44
C THR A 125 13.97 -4.27 0.99
N TYR A 126 12.73 -4.65 0.70
CA TYR A 126 12.20 -4.70 -0.68
C TYR A 126 10.98 -3.79 -0.87
N GLU A 127 10.22 -3.49 0.18
CA GLU A 127 9.06 -2.59 0.10
C GLU A 127 9.46 -1.12 0.12
N SER A 128 8.57 -0.27 -0.36
CA SER A 128 8.67 1.18 -0.22
C SER A 128 7.28 1.81 -0.20
N ILE A 129 7.19 3.08 0.21
CA ILE A 129 5.95 3.85 0.08
C ILE A 129 5.57 4.03 -1.40
N GLU A 130 6.53 4.22 -2.30
CA GLU A 130 6.31 4.27 -3.76
C GLU A 130 5.71 2.94 -4.26
N GLY A 131 6.18 1.79 -3.78
CA GLY A 131 5.63 0.48 -4.18
C GLY A 131 4.19 0.25 -3.74
N ILE A 132 3.78 0.84 -2.61
CA ILE A 132 2.39 0.81 -2.16
C ILE A 132 1.53 1.79 -2.97
N HIS A 133 2.04 3.00 -3.19
CA HIS A 133 1.46 4.02 -4.08
C HIS A 133 1.18 3.49 -5.49
N ASP A 134 2.16 2.84 -6.11
CA ASP A 134 2.04 2.26 -7.47
C ASP A 134 0.93 1.22 -7.57
N SER A 135 0.74 0.46 -6.49
CA SER A 135 -0.32 -0.54 -6.40
C SER A 135 -1.70 0.12 -6.33
N LEU A 136 -1.84 1.28 -5.67
CA LEU A 136 -3.10 2.02 -5.64
C LEU A 136 -3.43 2.61 -7.01
N HIS A 137 -2.44 3.20 -7.69
CA HIS A 137 -2.59 3.65 -9.07
C HIS A 137 -3.12 2.55 -9.98
N SER A 138 -2.51 1.36 -9.91
CA SER A 138 -2.91 0.21 -10.74
C SER A 138 -4.32 -0.30 -10.42
N ILE A 139 -4.70 -0.30 -9.14
CA ILE A 139 -6.00 -0.79 -8.67
C ILE A 139 -7.13 0.19 -9.00
N ILE A 140 -6.90 1.49 -8.87
CA ILE A 140 -7.92 2.51 -9.14
C ILE A 140 -8.03 2.84 -10.63
N GLY A 141 -6.90 2.81 -11.32
CA GLY A 141 -6.86 3.10 -12.74
C GLY A 141 -7.60 2.07 -13.57
N GLU A 142 -7.25 0.79 -13.45
CA GLU A 142 -7.83 -0.30 -14.26
C GLU A 142 -7.95 0.05 -15.76
N ARG A 143 -6.86 0.53 -16.39
CA ARG A 143 -6.83 1.10 -17.76
C ARG A 143 -7.43 2.50 -17.94
N GLY A 144 -7.82 3.16 -16.86
CA GLY A 144 -8.19 4.57 -16.79
C GLY A 144 -7.01 5.48 -16.45
N HIS A 145 -7.30 6.77 -16.25
CA HIS A 145 -6.29 7.81 -16.03
C HIS A 145 -5.31 7.46 -14.90
N MET A 146 -5.81 6.94 -13.76
CA MET A 146 -4.98 6.57 -12.60
C MET A 146 -3.98 5.43 -12.87
N ASP A 147 -4.11 4.65 -13.96
CA ASP A 147 -3.18 3.57 -14.33
C ASP A 147 -2.01 4.07 -15.18
N TYR A 148 -2.09 5.29 -15.73
CA TYR A 148 -1.09 5.85 -16.62
C TYR A 148 -0.45 7.11 -16.04
N ILE A 149 0.87 7.09 -15.82
CA ILE A 149 1.66 8.19 -15.23
C ILE A 149 1.34 9.56 -15.88
N MET A 150 1.19 9.60 -17.20
CA MET A 150 0.98 10.85 -17.95
C MET A 150 -0.44 11.43 -17.82
N TYR A 151 -1.38 10.65 -17.28
CA TYR A 151 -2.78 11.00 -17.20
C TYR A 151 -3.32 10.99 -15.76
N SER A 152 -2.63 10.36 -14.81
CA SER A 152 -3.13 10.13 -13.45
C SER A 152 -3.49 11.42 -12.72
N ALA A 153 -2.71 12.49 -12.89
CA ALA A 153 -2.98 13.77 -12.23
C ALA A 153 -4.23 14.51 -12.74
N PHE A 154 -4.87 14.04 -13.82
CA PHE A 154 -6.15 14.58 -14.31
C PHE A 154 -7.36 13.97 -13.60
N ASP A 155 -7.19 12.85 -12.91
CA ASP A 155 -8.24 12.27 -12.08
C ASP A 155 -8.25 12.96 -10.69
N PRO A 156 -9.38 13.53 -10.23
CA PRO A 156 -9.45 14.21 -8.93
C PRO A 156 -8.99 13.35 -7.75
N ILE A 157 -9.18 12.02 -7.79
CA ILE A 157 -8.78 11.13 -6.69
C ILE A 157 -7.27 11.07 -6.49
N PHE A 158 -6.49 11.42 -7.52
CA PHE A 158 -5.04 11.55 -7.45
C PHE A 158 -4.60 12.40 -6.27
N PHE A 159 -5.23 13.56 -6.07
CA PHE A 159 -4.83 14.50 -5.04
C PHE A 159 -5.11 13.98 -3.64
N LEU A 160 -6.23 13.28 -3.43
CA LEU A 160 -6.55 12.67 -2.14
C LEU A 160 -5.65 11.47 -1.83
N HIS A 161 -5.29 10.69 -2.86
CA HIS A 161 -4.31 9.63 -2.75
C HIS A 161 -2.94 10.18 -2.33
N HIS A 162 -2.44 11.20 -3.03
CA HIS A 162 -1.15 11.81 -2.72
C HIS A 162 -1.12 12.61 -1.40
N ALA A 163 -2.26 13.15 -0.95
CA ALA A 163 -2.39 13.70 0.40
C ALA A 163 -2.18 12.61 1.47
N ASN A 164 -2.73 11.40 1.26
CA ASN A 164 -2.47 10.30 2.19
C ASN A 164 -1.03 9.78 2.11
N VAL A 165 -0.41 9.77 0.93
CA VAL A 165 1.02 9.43 0.81
C VAL A 165 1.89 10.43 1.59
N ASP A 166 1.63 11.73 1.46
CA ASP A 166 2.32 12.80 2.21
C ASP A 166 2.13 12.64 3.74
N ARG A 167 0.91 12.29 4.16
CA ARG A 167 0.60 11.93 5.55
C ARG A 167 1.42 10.74 6.05
N LEU A 168 1.50 9.66 5.28
CA LEU A 168 2.25 8.45 5.65
C LEU A 168 3.75 8.73 5.73
N VAL A 169 4.29 9.55 4.81
CA VAL A 169 5.69 10.03 4.88
C VAL A 169 5.92 10.86 6.13
N SER A 170 5.00 11.75 6.50
CA SER A 170 5.09 12.55 7.72
C SER A 170 5.09 11.67 8.98
N MET A 171 4.23 10.65 9.04
CA MET A 171 4.22 9.68 10.14
C MET A 171 5.54 8.91 10.23
N TRP A 172 6.10 8.52 9.09
CA TRP A 172 7.38 7.81 9.04
C TRP A 172 8.56 8.71 9.47
N GLN A 173 8.57 9.98 9.06
CA GLN A 173 9.58 10.97 9.45
C GLN A 173 9.61 11.18 10.96
N ALA A 174 8.44 11.28 11.60
CA ALA A 174 8.35 11.41 13.05
C ALA A 174 8.98 10.22 13.80
N LEU A 175 8.84 9.00 13.24
CA LEU A 175 9.46 7.80 13.78
C LEU A 175 10.96 7.70 13.47
N ASN A 176 11.41 8.30 12.36
CA ASN A 176 12.77 8.19 11.82
C ASN A 176 13.43 9.57 11.56
N PRO A 177 13.48 10.50 12.54
CA PRO A 177 13.87 11.90 12.30
C PRO A 177 15.36 12.07 11.92
N ARG A 178 16.17 11.02 11.99
CA ARG A 178 17.57 11.05 11.58
C ARG A 178 17.83 10.50 10.18
N SER A 179 16.83 9.89 9.56
CA SER A 179 16.96 9.31 8.23
C SER A 179 16.28 10.21 7.21
N TRP A 180 17.05 10.68 6.23
CA TRP A 180 16.59 11.63 5.22
C TRP A 180 17.25 11.39 3.86
N VAL A 181 16.86 12.17 2.86
CA VAL A 181 17.36 12.07 1.49
C VAL A 181 18.88 12.13 1.45
N THR A 182 19.50 11.08 0.91
CA THR A 182 20.94 10.98 0.68
C THR A 182 21.27 11.11 -0.82
N PRO A 183 22.48 11.57 -1.18
CA PRO A 183 22.89 11.68 -2.57
C PRO A 183 22.81 10.34 -3.32
N TRP A 184 22.10 10.32 -4.46
CA TRP A 184 21.94 9.11 -5.27
C TRP A 184 21.74 9.43 -6.76
N PRO A 185 22.23 8.59 -7.69
CA PRO A 185 21.97 8.77 -9.10
C PRO A 185 20.49 8.53 -9.45
N ALA A 186 19.89 9.46 -10.19
CA ALA A 186 18.58 9.30 -10.79
C ALA A 186 18.54 8.07 -11.71
N THR A 187 17.50 7.24 -11.61
CA THR A 187 17.35 6.00 -12.41
C THR A 187 16.64 6.19 -13.73
N GLY A 188 16.03 7.35 -13.93
CA GLY A 188 15.36 7.74 -15.15
C GLY A 188 15.48 9.24 -15.32
N SER A 189 15.31 9.70 -16.55
CA SER A 189 15.22 11.13 -16.82
C SER A 189 13.81 11.63 -16.53
N THR A 190 13.71 12.82 -15.97
CA THR A 190 12.47 13.58 -15.86
C THR A 190 12.52 14.78 -16.79
N PHE A 191 11.56 15.69 -16.71
CA PHE A 191 11.65 16.97 -17.43
C PHE A 191 12.82 17.83 -16.96
N THR A 192 13.25 17.69 -15.71
CA THR A 192 14.21 18.60 -15.05
C THR A 192 15.49 17.92 -14.57
N SER A 193 15.59 16.59 -14.73
CA SER A 193 16.77 15.81 -14.38
C SER A 193 17.06 14.73 -15.43
N TYR A 194 18.33 14.38 -15.59
CA TYR A 194 18.75 13.31 -16.49
C TYR A 194 19.16 12.05 -15.71
N GLU A 195 19.01 10.88 -16.33
CA GLU A 195 19.45 9.62 -15.72
C GLU A 195 20.95 9.67 -15.36
N GLY A 196 21.29 9.25 -14.14
CA GLY A 196 22.65 9.31 -13.60
C GLY A 196 23.02 10.63 -12.94
N GLN A 197 22.19 11.68 -13.05
CA GLN A 197 22.37 12.90 -12.25
C GLN A 197 22.29 12.56 -10.77
N ILE A 198 23.27 13.01 -9.98
CA ILE A 198 23.23 12.86 -8.53
C ILE A 198 22.20 13.85 -7.97
N LEU A 199 21.17 13.33 -7.32
CA LEU A 199 20.14 14.09 -6.63
C LEU A 199 20.30 13.87 -5.12
N ASP A 200 20.09 14.92 -4.33
CA ASP A 200 20.21 14.91 -2.89
C ASP A 200 19.16 15.81 -2.22
N ALA A 201 19.23 15.94 -0.89
CA ALA A 201 18.27 16.73 -0.12
C ALA A 201 18.26 18.23 -0.46
N GLY A 202 19.36 18.76 -1.01
CA GLY A 202 19.53 20.16 -1.39
C GLY A 202 19.19 20.43 -2.86
N THR A 203 18.93 19.39 -3.66
CA THR A 203 18.60 19.53 -5.07
C THR A 203 17.25 20.22 -5.27
N ASP A 204 17.20 21.19 -6.18
CA ASP A 204 16.01 21.97 -6.50
C ASP A 204 14.87 21.07 -7.02
N LEU A 205 13.73 21.11 -6.33
CA LEU A 205 12.46 20.50 -6.73
C LEU A 205 11.74 21.43 -7.71
N THR A 206 12.32 21.57 -8.89
CA THR A 206 11.72 22.32 -9.99
C THR A 206 10.41 21.67 -10.45
N PRO A 207 9.40 22.46 -10.87
CA PRO A 207 9.39 23.91 -11.04
C PRO A 207 8.85 24.68 -9.82
N PHE A 208 8.92 24.12 -8.60
CA PHE A 208 8.24 24.69 -7.44
C PHE A 208 9.10 25.77 -6.76
N TYR A 209 8.72 27.05 -6.93
CA TYR A 209 9.36 28.15 -6.23
C TYR A 209 8.94 28.21 -4.75
N ALA A 210 9.92 28.38 -3.87
CA ALA A 210 9.74 28.64 -2.43
C ALA A 210 9.51 30.13 -2.15
N THR A 211 10.08 30.99 -2.99
CA THR A 211 10.06 32.44 -2.80
C THR A 211 9.82 33.15 -4.14
N THR A 212 9.39 34.41 -4.08
CA THR A 212 9.11 35.22 -5.28
C THR A 212 10.37 35.70 -6.01
N ASP A 213 11.53 35.65 -5.37
CA ASP A 213 12.84 36.03 -5.94
C ASP A 213 13.54 34.88 -6.66
N GLY A 214 12.91 33.70 -6.73
CA GLY A 214 13.34 32.60 -7.61
C GLY A 214 14.05 31.44 -6.92
N GLN A 215 14.06 31.38 -5.58
CA GLN A 215 14.53 30.19 -4.88
C GLN A 215 13.55 29.03 -5.13
N PHE A 216 14.04 27.87 -5.53
CA PHE A 216 13.23 26.66 -5.60
C PHE A 216 13.12 25.99 -4.23
N TRP A 217 12.02 25.28 -4.01
CA TRP A 217 11.94 24.31 -2.93
C TRP A 217 13.01 23.23 -3.13
N ASN A 218 13.52 22.67 -2.04
CA ASN A 218 14.28 21.43 -2.04
C ASN A 218 13.75 20.52 -0.92
N SER A 219 14.24 19.28 -0.85
CA SER A 219 13.75 18.31 0.14
C SER A 219 14.02 18.75 1.58
N ASN A 220 15.08 19.52 1.84
CA ASN A 220 15.34 20.06 3.19
C ASN A 220 14.32 21.13 3.59
N LEU A 221 13.98 22.06 2.69
CA LEU A 221 12.99 23.11 2.94
C LEU A 221 11.58 22.53 3.10
N ALA A 222 11.25 21.49 2.32
CA ALA A 222 9.95 20.82 2.33
C ALA A 222 9.80 19.75 3.43
N ARG A 223 10.81 19.57 4.29
CA ARG A 223 10.85 18.45 5.25
C ARG A 223 9.78 18.52 6.33
N ASP A 224 9.44 19.71 6.81
CA ASP A 224 8.34 19.90 7.75
C ASP A 224 7.13 20.48 7.01
N THR A 225 6.02 19.74 7.05
CA THR A 225 4.72 20.15 6.49
C THR A 225 4.24 21.51 7.00
N ARG A 226 4.68 21.92 8.21
CA ARG A 226 4.36 23.23 8.79
C ARG A 226 4.87 24.40 7.96
N SER A 227 5.93 24.20 7.16
CA SER A 227 6.41 25.19 6.18
C SER A 227 5.36 25.53 5.11
N PHE A 228 4.40 24.63 4.87
CA PHE A 228 3.28 24.82 3.95
C PHE A 228 1.98 25.24 4.66
N GLY A 229 1.98 25.35 5.98
CA GLY A 229 0.81 25.78 6.76
C GLY A 229 -0.20 24.65 7.06
N TYR A 230 0.21 23.38 6.98
CA TYR A 230 -0.62 22.25 7.37
C TYR A 230 0.14 21.25 8.25
N VAL A 231 -0.63 20.43 8.99
CA VAL A 231 -0.18 19.24 9.73
C VAL A 231 -1.28 18.18 9.63
N TYR A 232 -0.95 16.93 9.91
CA TYR A 232 -1.94 15.86 10.05
C TYR A 232 -2.24 15.61 11.52
N ASP A 233 -3.46 15.19 11.85
CA ASP A 233 -3.84 14.85 13.23
C ASP A 233 -2.89 13.83 13.86
N ASP A 234 -2.40 12.86 13.06
CA ASP A 234 -1.45 11.84 13.51
C ASP A 234 -0.07 12.41 13.86
N THR A 235 0.30 13.56 13.29
CA THR A 235 1.64 14.15 13.42
C THR A 235 1.67 15.54 14.08
N ALA A 236 0.51 16.05 14.50
CA ALA A 236 0.39 17.38 15.08
C ALA A 236 1.28 17.58 16.32
N ASN A 237 1.41 16.53 17.14
CA ASN A 237 2.13 16.56 18.43
C ASN A 237 3.56 15.99 18.36
N VAL A 238 4.11 15.77 17.16
CA VAL A 238 5.48 15.24 16.97
C VAL A 238 6.27 16.14 16.01
N SER A 239 7.59 16.16 16.20
CA SER A 239 8.54 16.76 15.26
C SER A 239 8.84 15.82 14.10
N LEU A 240 8.93 16.38 12.90
CA LEU A 240 9.32 15.67 11.66
C LEU A 240 10.84 15.77 11.38
N MET A 241 11.53 16.60 12.17
CA MET A 241 12.95 16.92 11.98
C MET A 241 13.83 16.50 13.16
N ASP A 242 13.24 16.41 14.35
CA ASP A 242 13.94 16.10 15.60
C ASP A 242 13.30 14.93 16.34
N VAL A 243 14.04 14.35 17.28
CA VAL A 243 13.53 13.28 18.14
C VAL A 243 12.49 13.87 19.10
N SER A 244 11.24 13.45 18.93
CA SER A 244 10.14 13.78 19.86
C SER A 244 10.28 13.00 21.16
N ASP A 245 9.59 13.42 22.23
CA ASP A 245 9.56 12.67 23.48
C ASP A 245 8.86 11.30 23.31
N ASP A 246 9.18 10.37 24.21
CA ASP A 246 8.69 8.99 24.11
C ASP A 246 7.17 8.86 24.30
N ALA A 247 6.52 9.79 25.01
CA ALA A 247 5.06 9.76 25.17
C ALA A 247 4.35 10.17 23.87
N ALA A 248 4.85 11.21 23.18
CA ALA A 248 4.35 11.62 21.87
C ALA A 248 4.58 10.52 20.81
N LEU A 249 5.78 9.93 20.77
CA LEU A 249 6.07 8.80 19.88
C LEU A 249 5.25 7.55 20.22
N GLY A 250 5.05 7.27 21.51
CA GLY A 250 4.18 6.19 21.98
C GLY A 250 2.74 6.37 21.49
N THR A 251 2.23 7.60 21.48
CA THR A 251 0.89 7.92 20.95
C THR A 251 0.80 7.65 19.46
N LEU A 252 1.80 8.11 18.68
CA LEU A 252 1.87 7.84 17.23
C LEU A 252 1.94 6.34 16.93
N ARG A 253 2.77 5.59 17.68
CA ARG A 253 2.85 4.11 17.56
C ARG A 253 1.50 3.46 17.81
N SER A 254 0.78 3.87 18.86
CA SER A 254 -0.56 3.35 19.14
C SER A 254 -1.55 3.66 18.01
N VAL A 255 -1.49 4.86 17.42
CA VAL A 255 -2.34 5.23 16.28
C VAL A 255 -2.06 4.33 15.07
N ILE A 256 -0.79 4.11 14.73
CA ILE A 256 -0.38 3.21 13.64
C ILE A 256 -0.84 1.78 13.90
N SER A 257 -0.61 1.27 15.12
CA SER A 257 -1.01 -0.08 15.52
C SER A 257 -2.52 -0.28 15.44
N ARG A 258 -3.32 0.69 15.86
CA ARG A 258 -4.79 0.62 15.75
C ARG A 258 -5.29 0.68 14.32
N LYS A 259 -4.70 1.55 13.48
CA LYS A 259 -5.14 1.73 12.09
C LYS A 259 -4.71 0.56 11.19
N TYR A 260 -3.47 0.09 11.34
CA TYR A 260 -2.84 -0.81 10.36
C TYR A 260 -2.35 -2.15 10.96
N GLY A 261 -2.31 -2.30 12.29
CA GLY A 261 -1.83 -3.54 12.95
C GLY A 261 -2.88 -4.67 13.05
N ASN A 262 -4.17 -4.37 12.81
CA ASN A 262 -5.26 -5.35 12.97
C ASN A 262 -5.17 -6.53 12.01
N SER A 263 -4.62 -6.34 10.81
CA SER A 263 -4.37 -7.41 9.84
C SER A 263 -3.33 -8.45 10.30
N VAL A 264 -2.60 -8.15 11.39
CA VAL A 264 -1.63 -9.04 12.01
C VAL A 264 -2.20 -9.67 13.29
N GLN A 265 -3.35 -9.22 13.80
CA GLN A 265 -4.07 -9.68 15.00
C GLN A 265 -3.14 -10.24 16.09
N TRP A 266 -2.56 -9.32 16.86
CA TRP A 266 -1.88 -9.59 18.13
C TRP A 266 -2.67 -9.11 19.36
N LEU A 267 -3.83 -8.47 19.17
CA LEU A 267 -4.63 -8.06 20.33
C LEU A 267 -5.49 -9.24 20.77
N GLY A 268 -5.14 -9.81 21.93
CA GLY A 268 -5.96 -10.75 22.71
C GLY A 268 -7.27 -10.13 23.22
N VAL A 269 -7.92 -9.31 22.40
CA VAL A 269 -9.30 -8.87 22.58
C VAL A 269 -10.15 -9.81 21.73
N GLU A 270 -10.53 -10.94 22.33
CA GLU A 270 -11.64 -11.74 21.84
C GLU A 270 -12.83 -10.80 21.62
N ARG A 271 -13.30 -10.67 20.38
CA ARG A 271 -14.69 -10.25 20.18
C ARG A 271 -15.55 -11.47 20.47
N PRO A 272 -16.48 -11.42 21.43
CA PRO A 272 -17.36 -12.55 21.69
C PRO A 272 -18.25 -12.77 20.47
N THR A 273 -18.06 -13.88 19.77
CA THR A 273 -18.99 -14.34 18.74
C THR A 273 -20.19 -15.02 19.42
N PRO A 274 -21.44 -14.65 19.07
CA PRO A 274 -22.61 -15.27 19.66
C PRO A 274 -22.76 -16.73 19.21
N GLY A 275 -22.61 -17.65 20.17
CA GLY A 275 -23.25 -18.98 20.18
C GLY A 275 -22.65 -20.05 19.26
N GLY A 276 -21.91 -21.00 19.85
CA GLY A 276 -21.50 -22.26 19.19
C GLY A 276 -20.03 -22.67 19.37
N ILE A 277 -19.35 -22.13 20.39
CA ILE A 277 -17.91 -22.35 20.60
C ILE A 277 -17.71 -23.48 21.63
N ASP A 278 -17.18 -24.61 21.18
CA ASP A 278 -16.49 -25.58 22.06
C ASP A 278 -15.19 -24.94 22.57
N GLY A 279 -14.70 -25.39 23.74
CA GLY A 279 -13.62 -24.77 24.54
C GLY A 279 -12.25 -24.50 23.88
N ASP A 280 -12.10 -24.74 22.57
CA ASP A 280 -10.91 -24.44 21.76
C ASP A 280 -11.06 -23.21 20.84
N GLY A 281 -12.22 -22.53 20.81
CA GLY A 281 -12.41 -21.31 20.01
C GLY A 281 -12.61 -21.50 18.50
N VAL A 282 -12.71 -22.74 18.01
CA VAL A 282 -12.78 -23.07 16.57
C VAL A 282 -14.21 -23.43 16.15
N ASP A 283 -14.82 -22.62 15.27
CA ASP A 283 -16.09 -22.95 14.62
C ASP A 283 -15.91 -24.08 13.58
N ARG A 284 -16.15 -25.32 14.02
CA ARG A 284 -16.01 -26.52 13.19
C ARG A 284 -16.91 -26.51 11.95
N ILE A 285 -18.09 -25.90 12.04
CA ILE A 285 -19.03 -25.83 10.91
C ILE A 285 -18.50 -24.86 9.86
N ALA A 286 -17.97 -23.71 10.29
CA ALA A 286 -17.31 -22.77 9.38
C ALA A 286 -16.08 -23.39 8.71
N VAL A 287 -15.25 -24.13 9.45
CA VAL A 287 -14.09 -24.84 8.88
C VAL A 287 -14.51 -25.82 7.79
N GLU A 288 -15.51 -26.65 8.04
CA GLU A 288 -15.95 -27.66 7.06
C GLU A 288 -16.56 -27.00 5.81
N ARG A 289 -17.36 -25.93 6.00
CA ARG A 289 -17.90 -25.13 4.88
C ARG A 289 -16.78 -24.54 4.04
N PHE A 290 -15.77 -23.94 4.67
CA PHE A 290 -14.60 -23.38 4.00
C PHE A 290 -13.88 -24.45 3.17
N ARG A 291 -13.58 -25.62 3.77
CA ARG A 291 -12.89 -26.71 3.07
C ARG A 291 -13.68 -27.25 1.88
N LYS A 292 -14.99 -27.41 2.06
CA LYS A 292 -15.89 -27.88 0.99
C LYS A 292 -15.96 -26.87 -0.15
N ALA A 293 -16.12 -25.58 0.16
CA ALA A 293 -16.14 -24.50 -0.83
C ALA A 293 -14.81 -24.45 -1.60
N ALA A 294 -13.69 -24.58 -0.90
CA ALA A 294 -12.36 -24.55 -1.49
C ALA A 294 -12.10 -25.65 -2.53
N SER A 295 -12.90 -26.73 -2.54
CA SER A 295 -12.74 -27.86 -3.47
C SER A 295 -13.98 -28.07 -4.36
N ALA A 296 -14.94 -27.14 -4.36
CA ALA A 296 -16.26 -27.34 -4.97
C ALA A 296 -16.21 -27.48 -6.51
N THR A 297 -15.21 -26.88 -7.16
CA THR A 297 -15.07 -26.83 -8.62
C THR A 297 -14.13 -27.90 -9.17
N GLY A 298 -13.67 -28.85 -8.34
CA GLY A 298 -12.61 -29.80 -8.69
C GLY A 298 -11.20 -29.17 -8.77
N GLN A 299 -11.09 -27.87 -8.54
CA GLN A 299 -9.85 -27.12 -8.33
C GLN A 299 -9.77 -26.69 -6.86
N PHE A 300 -8.56 -26.53 -6.34
CA PHE A 300 -8.34 -26.03 -4.99
C PHE A 300 -8.30 -24.48 -4.99
N ILE A 301 -9.44 -23.85 -4.72
CA ILE A 301 -9.62 -22.39 -4.72
C ILE A 301 -10.18 -21.95 -3.35
N PRO A 302 -9.32 -21.78 -2.32
CA PRO A 302 -9.77 -21.34 -1.00
C PRO A 302 -10.24 -19.88 -1.00
N ASP A 303 -11.27 -19.58 -0.21
CA ASP A 303 -11.79 -18.21 -0.10
C ASP A 303 -11.00 -17.38 0.91
N LEU A 304 -10.15 -16.49 0.41
CA LEU A 304 -9.30 -15.60 1.18
C LEU A 304 -9.84 -14.17 1.25
N SER A 305 -11.01 -13.89 0.66
CA SER A 305 -11.69 -12.58 0.73
C SER A 305 -11.93 -12.13 2.18
N ALA A 306 -12.06 -10.82 2.42
CA ALA A 306 -12.28 -10.30 3.76
C ALA A 306 -13.59 -10.84 4.40
N ASP A 307 -14.61 -11.11 3.57
CA ASP A 307 -15.94 -11.59 3.97
C ASP A 307 -15.98 -13.04 4.44
N ALA A 308 -14.94 -13.83 4.14
CA ALA A 308 -14.78 -15.18 4.67
C ALA A 308 -14.55 -15.09 6.20
N ARG A 309 -15.66 -15.09 6.96
CA ARG A 309 -15.73 -15.00 8.43
C ARG A 309 -14.51 -15.64 9.09
N LEU A 310 -13.81 -14.83 9.89
CA LEU A 310 -12.54 -15.15 10.54
C LEU A 310 -12.58 -16.52 11.25
N LEU A 311 -11.95 -17.51 10.62
CA LEU A 311 -11.48 -18.68 11.34
C LEU A 311 -10.25 -18.23 12.15
N HIS A 312 -10.39 -18.11 13.47
CA HIS A 312 -9.23 -17.87 14.32
C HIS A 312 -8.41 -19.16 14.40
N ALA A 313 -7.16 -19.10 13.95
CA ALA A 313 -6.23 -20.18 14.19
C ALA A 313 -5.90 -20.21 15.70
N PRO A 314 -5.79 -21.40 16.33
CA PRO A 314 -5.41 -21.49 17.72
C PRO A 314 -4.04 -20.84 17.94
N GLN A 315 -3.86 -20.12 19.06
CA GLN A 315 -2.60 -19.42 19.36
C GLN A 315 -1.38 -20.36 19.28
N SER A 316 -1.53 -21.61 19.71
CA SER A 316 -0.49 -22.65 19.65
C SER A 316 -0.04 -23.02 18.23
N ALA A 317 -0.83 -22.73 17.20
CA ALA A 317 -0.49 -22.96 15.80
C ALA A 317 0.07 -21.71 15.10
N THR A 318 -0.01 -20.54 15.76
CA THR A 318 0.41 -19.24 15.20
C THR A 318 1.58 -18.58 15.94
N LEU A 319 1.71 -18.81 17.25
CA LEU A 319 2.86 -18.43 18.06
C LEU A 319 3.78 -19.64 18.21
N GLY A 320 5.05 -19.47 17.83
CA GLY A 320 6.09 -20.47 18.00
C GLY A 320 6.79 -20.34 19.36
N ALA A 321 7.87 -21.10 19.54
CA ALA A 321 8.69 -21.03 20.73
C ALA A 321 9.26 -19.60 20.96
N ARG A 322 9.29 -19.14 22.23
CA ARG A 322 9.76 -17.80 22.68
C ARG A 322 8.81 -16.64 22.36
N ASP A 323 7.51 -16.84 22.47
CA ASP A 323 6.48 -15.79 22.34
C ASP A 323 6.57 -14.98 21.04
N SER A 324 7.06 -15.60 19.97
CA SER A 324 7.26 -14.98 18.65
C SER A 324 6.45 -15.71 17.60
N TYR A 325 6.00 -14.99 16.57
CA TYR A 325 5.29 -15.58 15.43
C TYR A 325 6.12 -15.45 14.15
N VAL A 326 5.79 -16.24 13.13
CA VAL A 326 6.52 -16.22 11.85
C VAL A 326 5.76 -15.36 10.83
N GLU A 327 6.37 -14.27 10.39
CA GLU A 327 5.92 -13.51 9.22
C GLU A 327 6.44 -14.17 7.95
N TRP A 328 5.55 -14.35 6.97
CA TRP A 328 5.86 -14.87 5.64
C TRP A 328 5.59 -13.81 4.59
N ILE A 329 6.58 -13.56 3.73
CA ILE A 329 6.50 -12.55 2.69
C ILE A 329 7.03 -13.08 1.37
N ALA A 330 6.55 -12.53 0.26
CA ALA A 330 7.14 -12.70 -1.06
C ALA A 330 7.84 -11.40 -1.47
N ASN A 331 9.16 -11.46 -1.64
CA ASN A 331 9.98 -10.36 -2.12
C ASN A 331 10.04 -10.41 -3.65
N ILE A 332 9.84 -9.24 -4.26
CA ILE A 332 9.73 -9.05 -5.70
C ILE A 332 10.95 -8.25 -6.14
N ARG A 333 11.61 -8.70 -7.21
CA ARG A 333 12.67 -7.92 -7.87
C ARG A 333 12.61 -8.11 -9.37
N LEU A 334 12.62 -7.02 -10.12
CA LEU A 334 12.67 -7.05 -11.57
C LEU A 334 13.51 -5.91 -12.16
N PRO A 335 14.11 -6.07 -13.34
CA PRO A 335 14.71 -4.96 -14.08
C PRO A 335 13.63 -3.94 -14.49
N ARG A 336 13.84 -2.65 -14.22
CA ARG A 336 12.88 -1.57 -14.59
C ARG A 336 12.56 -1.58 -16.08
N LYS A 337 13.59 -1.72 -16.93
CA LYS A 337 13.45 -1.78 -18.40
C LYS A 337 12.62 -2.93 -18.95
N ALA A 338 12.33 -3.96 -18.14
CA ALA A 338 11.55 -5.11 -18.59
C ALA A 338 10.05 -4.81 -18.66
N VAL A 339 9.59 -3.76 -17.96
CA VAL A 339 8.18 -3.39 -17.87
C VAL A 339 8.02 -1.97 -18.39
N LEU A 340 7.53 -1.86 -19.64
CA LEU A 340 7.36 -0.57 -20.33
C LEU A 340 5.94 0.00 -20.20
N GLN A 341 5.03 -0.74 -19.60
CA GLN A 341 3.64 -0.36 -19.40
C GLN A 341 3.17 -0.85 -18.03
N PRO A 342 2.11 -0.25 -17.47
CA PRO A 342 1.53 -0.69 -16.21
C PRO A 342 1.30 -2.20 -16.21
N THR A 343 1.71 -2.86 -15.12
CA THR A 343 1.72 -4.32 -15.02
C THR A 343 1.34 -4.74 -13.61
N SER A 344 0.45 -5.72 -13.49
CA SER A 344 0.01 -6.27 -12.21
C SER A 344 0.64 -7.65 -11.98
N LEU A 345 1.31 -7.82 -10.85
CA LEU A 345 1.75 -9.11 -10.35
C LEU A 345 0.74 -9.62 -9.33
N LEU A 346 0.12 -10.77 -9.60
CA LEU A 346 -0.94 -11.38 -8.80
C LEU A 346 -0.42 -12.64 -8.10
N PHE A 347 -0.76 -12.83 -6.83
CA PHE A 347 -0.35 -13.98 -6.03
C PHE A 347 -1.56 -14.76 -5.51
N PHE A 348 -1.53 -16.08 -5.66
CA PHE A 348 -2.64 -16.97 -5.30
C PHE A 348 -2.17 -18.08 -4.38
N ILE A 349 -3.05 -18.53 -3.48
CA ILE A 349 -2.91 -19.81 -2.79
C ILE A 349 -3.85 -20.82 -3.45
N GLY A 350 -3.29 -21.94 -3.90
CA GLY A 350 -4.02 -22.98 -4.61
C GLY A 350 -3.99 -22.81 -6.12
N ASP A 351 -5.01 -23.33 -6.79
CA ASP A 351 -5.13 -23.32 -8.24
C ASP A 351 -5.54 -21.94 -8.76
N VAL A 352 -4.91 -21.51 -9.85
CA VAL A 352 -5.28 -20.25 -10.52
C VAL A 352 -6.43 -20.54 -11.48
N PRO A 353 -7.55 -19.77 -11.44
CA PRO A 353 -8.65 -19.94 -12.39
C PRO A 353 -8.16 -19.92 -13.84
N TYR A 354 -8.81 -20.67 -14.73
CA TYR A 354 -8.37 -20.73 -16.14
C TYR A 354 -8.53 -19.39 -16.87
N ASN A 355 -9.62 -18.66 -16.62
CA ASN A 355 -9.91 -17.39 -17.26
C ASN A 355 -9.16 -16.24 -16.56
N SER A 356 -8.26 -15.56 -17.26
CA SER A 356 -7.47 -14.46 -16.70
C SER A 356 -8.27 -13.21 -16.36
N LYS A 357 -9.48 -13.07 -16.90
CA LYS A 357 -10.35 -11.91 -16.64
C LYS A 357 -10.89 -11.86 -15.20
N VAL A 358 -11.00 -13.01 -14.53
CA VAL A 358 -11.51 -13.10 -13.15
C VAL A 358 -10.40 -13.18 -12.11
N TRP A 359 -9.14 -13.03 -12.52
CA TRP A 359 -8.00 -13.24 -11.62
C TRP A 359 -7.91 -12.19 -10.51
N LYS A 360 -8.25 -10.93 -10.80
CA LYS A 360 -8.19 -9.84 -9.82
C LYS A 360 -9.25 -9.98 -8.71
N ASP A 361 -10.34 -10.66 -9.02
CA ASP A 361 -11.51 -10.87 -8.14
C ASP A 361 -11.57 -12.32 -7.62
N SER A 362 -10.56 -13.12 -7.92
CA SER A 362 -10.53 -14.53 -7.52
C SER A 362 -10.48 -14.61 -6.00
N PRO A 363 -11.33 -15.44 -5.36
CA PRO A 363 -11.40 -15.52 -3.91
C PRO A 363 -10.08 -16.02 -3.29
N ASN A 364 -9.27 -16.79 -4.04
CA ASN A 364 -7.98 -17.27 -3.57
C ASN A 364 -6.78 -16.35 -3.90
N LEU A 365 -7.05 -15.13 -4.37
CA LEU A 365 -6.02 -14.11 -4.55
C LEU A 365 -5.57 -13.58 -3.18
N VAL A 366 -4.29 -13.71 -2.88
CA VAL A 366 -3.68 -13.22 -1.64
C VAL A 366 -3.44 -11.72 -1.70
N GLY A 367 -3.09 -11.21 -2.88
CA GLY A 367 -2.84 -9.79 -3.10
C GLY A 367 -2.14 -9.55 -4.43
N SER A 368 -1.86 -8.27 -4.71
CA SER A 368 -1.11 -7.88 -5.90
C SER A 368 -0.06 -6.83 -5.63
N PHE A 369 0.94 -6.81 -6.49
CA PHE A 369 1.87 -5.70 -6.59
C PHE A 369 1.70 -5.03 -7.96
N GLY A 370 1.35 -3.74 -7.95
CA GLY A 370 1.26 -2.92 -9.16
C GLY A 370 2.62 -2.34 -9.50
N ILE A 371 2.98 -2.37 -10.78
CA ILE A 371 4.19 -1.73 -11.31
C ILE A 371 3.74 -0.57 -12.17
N PHE A 372 3.89 0.64 -11.64
CA PHE A 372 3.51 1.87 -12.32
C PHE A 372 4.68 2.33 -13.20
N SER A 373 4.59 2.06 -14.49
CA SER A 373 5.69 2.26 -15.43
C SER A 373 5.24 2.89 -16.73
N MET A 374 6.17 3.59 -17.38
CA MET A 374 6.04 4.12 -18.73
C MET A 374 7.33 3.86 -19.51
N PRO A 375 7.30 3.82 -20.86
CA PRO A 375 8.50 3.66 -21.65
C PRO A 375 9.44 4.85 -21.40
N THR A 376 10.62 4.59 -20.84
CA THR A 376 11.68 5.58 -20.75
C THR A 376 12.58 5.48 -21.99
N ALA A 377 13.13 6.61 -22.44
CA ALA A 377 14.03 6.64 -23.59
C ALA A 377 15.35 5.89 -23.35
N THR A 378 15.64 5.49 -22.11
CA THR A 378 16.95 4.98 -21.69
C THR A 378 16.88 3.57 -21.10
N SER A 379 17.97 2.81 -21.30
CA SER A 379 18.12 1.41 -20.92
C SER A 379 18.63 1.22 -19.49
N SER A 380 17.97 1.84 -18.51
CA SER A 380 18.39 1.78 -17.10
C SER A 380 18.64 0.34 -16.63
N THR A 381 19.74 0.13 -15.90
CA THR A 381 20.06 -1.15 -15.23
C THR A 381 19.42 -1.25 -13.85
N SER A 382 18.69 -0.22 -13.42
CA SER A 382 17.99 -0.19 -12.15
C SER A 382 16.98 -1.34 -12.03
N GLN A 383 16.80 -1.79 -10.79
CA GLN A 383 15.82 -2.80 -10.44
C GLN A 383 14.71 -2.16 -9.60
N ILE A 384 13.49 -2.65 -9.80
CA ILE A 384 12.32 -2.35 -8.98
C ILE A 384 12.20 -3.47 -7.95
N THR A 385 11.91 -3.12 -6.71
CA THR A 385 11.56 -4.03 -5.63
C THR A 385 10.21 -3.75 -5.02
N GLY A 386 9.64 -4.80 -4.43
CA GLY A 386 8.40 -4.73 -3.66
C GLY A 386 8.26 -5.93 -2.75
N THR A 387 7.32 -5.87 -1.81
CA THR A 387 7.03 -6.99 -0.91
C THR A 387 5.54 -7.27 -0.88
N LEU A 388 5.18 -8.55 -0.87
CA LEU A 388 3.82 -8.98 -0.59
C LEU A 388 3.77 -9.78 0.72
N PRO A 389 3.15 -9.25 1.79
CA PRO A 389 2.82 -10.02 2.97
C PRO A 389 1.85 -11.17 2.65
N LEU A 390 2.13 -12.36 3.17
CA LEU A 390 1.30 -13.56 2.97
C LEU A 390 0.60 -14.00 4.26
N THR A 391 1.06 -13.52 5.41
CA THR A 391 0.72 -14.04 6.74
C THR A 391 -0.78 -14.04 7.05
N ALA A 392 -1.55 -13.01 6.71
CA ALA A 392 -3.01 -13.02 6.99
C ALA A 392 -3.72 -14.13 6.24
N ALA A 393 -3.43 -14.30 4.95
CA ALA A 393 -3.99 -15.37 4.14
C ALA A 393 -3.56 -16.74 4.68
N LEU A 394 -2.30 -16.89 5.08
CA LEU A 394 -1.80 -18.16 5.62
C LEU A 394 -2.42 -18.52 6.97
N LYS A 395 -2.73 -17.55 7.83
CA LYS A 395 -3.49 -17.78 9.07
C LYS A 395 -4.86 -18.39 8.78
N LYS A 396 -5.56 -17.96 7.73
CA LYS A 396 -6.83 -18.59 7.29
C LYS A 396 -6.62 -20.06 6.90
N MET A 397 -5.50 -20.36 6.23
CA MET A 397 -5.17 -21.74 5.84
C MET A 397 -4.82 -22.64 7.03
N VAL A 398 -4.15 -22.10 8.05
CA VAL A 398 -3.91 -22.81 9.33
C VAL A 398 -5.23 -23.05 10.04
N ALA A 399 -6.08 -22.03 10.16
CA ALA A 399 -7.36 -22.14 10.86
C ALA A 399 -8.31 -23.14 10.19
N ALA A 400 -8.32 -23.20 8.86
CA ALA A 400 -9.04 -24.19 8.06
C ALA A 400 -8.37 -25.59 8.05
N LYS A 401 -7.23 -25.76 8.73
CA LYS A 401 -6.45 -26.99 8.85
C LYS A 401 -5.95 -27.53 7.50
N PHE A 402 -5.64 -26.66 6.55
CA PHE A 402 -4.94 -27.03 5.31
C PHE A 402 -3.43 -27.16 5.52
N VAL A 403 -2.91 -26.51 6.54
CA VAL A 403 -1.52 -26.59 7.01
C VAL A 403 -1.53 -26.63 8.54
N ALA A 404 -0.60 -27.36 9.14
CA ALA A 404 -0.63 -27.66 10.57
C ALA A 404 -0.33 -26.44 11.46
N SER A 405 0.62 -25.59 11.05
CA SER A 405 1.02 -24.39 11.79
C SER A 405 1.70 -23.38 10.86
N MET A 406 1.99 -22.19 11.41
CA MET A 406 2.77 -21.15 10.73
C MET A 406 4.29 -21.43 10.70
N ASP A 407 4.75 -22.52 11.31
CA ASP A 407 6.17 -22.85 11.46
C ASP A 407 6.83 -23.21 10.13
N LEU A 408 8.16 -23.10 10.10
CA LEU A 408 8.97 -23.31 8.90
C LEU A 408 8.77 -24.70 8.27
N GLU A 409 8.69 -25.75 9.09
CA GLU A 409 8.58 -27.14 8.64
C GLU A 409 7.24 -27.44 7.95
N ALA A 410 6.15 -26.84 8.44
CA ALA A 410 4.82 -27.03 7.88
C ALA A 410 4.57 -26.07 6.70
N MET A 411 4.91 -24.80 6.88
CA MET A 411 4.52 -23.73 5.96
C MET A 411 5.41 -23.65 4.71
N GLY A 412 6.72 -23.90 4.82
CA GLY A 412 7.64 -23.88 3.68
C GLY A 412 7.19 -24.82 2.55
N PRO A 413 7.04 -26.14 2.81
CA PRO A 413 6.56 -27.09 1.81
C PRO A 413 5.13 -26.81 1.33
N TYR A 414 4.28 -26.24 2.18
CA TYR A 414 2.92 -25.84 1.80
C TYR A 414 2.96 -24.72 0.75
N LEU A 415 3.76 -23.68 0.97
CA LEU A 415 3.90 -22.56 0.04
C LEU A 415 4.56 -22.98 -1.27
N GLU A 416 5.58 -23.84 -1.26
CA GLU A 416 6.20 -24.35 -2.50
C GLU A 416 5.18 -25.05 -3.41
N ARG A 417 4.22 -25.78 -2.82
CA ARG A 417 3.18 -26.47 -3.58
C ARG A 417 2.05 -25.54 -4.03
N ASN A 418 1.61 -24.63 -3.16
CA ASN A 418 0.34 -23.93 -3.32
C ASN A 418 0.47 -22.44 -3.68
N LEU A 419 1.59 -21.78 -3.43
CA LEU A 419 1.77 -20.38 -3.82
C LEU A 419 2.02 -20.30 -5.33
N LYS A 420 1.24 -19.47 -6.03
CA LYS A 420 1.39 -19.21 -7.47
C LYS A 420 1.48 -17.71 -7.72
N ALA A 421 2.33 -17.33 -8.66
CA ALA A 421 2.42 -15.96 -9.16
C ALA A 421 2.00 -15.90 -10.64
N ARG A 422 1.30 -14.84 -11.04
CA ARG A 422 0.90 -14.54 -12.41
C ARG A 422 1.09 -13.07 -12.71
N VAL A 423 1.41 -12.75 -13.96
CA VAL A 423 1.57 -11.37 -14.41
C VAL A 423 0.49 -11.06 -15.44
N LEU A 424 -0.19 -9.93 -15.24
CA LEU A 424 -1.07 -9.32 -16.21
C LEU A 424 -0.48 -8.00 -16.69
N ASP A 425 -0.48 -7.82 -17.99
CA ASP A 425 -0.19 -6.53 -18.60
C ASP A 425 -1.41 -5.58 -18.46
N VAL A 426 -1.24 -4.31 -18.81
CA VAL A 426 -2.32 -3.31 -18.76
C VAL A 426 -3.58 -3.75 -19.53
N ASN A 427 -3.44 -4.52 -20.61
CA ASN A 427 -4.55 -5.04 -21.41
C ASN A 427 -5.14 -6.35 -20.85
N GLY A 428 -4.76 -6.77 -19.64
CA GLY A 428 -5.20 -8.01 -19.01
C GLY A 428 -4.69 -9.28 -19.71
N ARG A 429 -3.63 -9.16 -20.53
CA ARG A 429 -2.98 -10.30 -21.17
C ARG A 429 -1.99 -10.92 -20.20
N VAL A 430 -1.93 -12.25 -20.23
CA VAL A 430 -1.00 -13.01 -19.39
C VAL A 430 0.42 -12.86 -19.95
N VAL A 431 1.35 -12.46 -19.08
CA VAL A 431 2.77 -12.34 -19.40
C VAL A 431 3.54 -13.42 -18.65
N ASP A 432 4.54 -14.03 -19.29
CA ASP A 432 5.45 -14.94 -18.59
C ASP A 432 6.33 -14.14 -17.62
N PRO A 433 6.25 -14.42 -16.30
CA PRO A 433 7.11 -13.75 -15.32
C PRO A 433 8.60 -13.83 -15.68
N ARG A 434 9.05 -14.94 -16.26
CA ARG A 434 10.47 -15.16 -16.58
C ARG A 434 10.95 -14.30 -17.73
N SER A 435 10.09 -13.97 -18.70
CA SER A 435 10.46 -13.08 -19.81
C SER A 435 10.72 -11.65 -19.34
N LEU A 436 10.21 -11.26 -18.16
CA LEU A 436 10.46 -9.97 -17.53
C LEU A 436 11.74 -9.94 -16.68
N GLY A 437 12.47 -11.06 -16.58
CA GLY A 437 13.58 -11.17 -15.62
C GLY A 437 13.12 -11.07 -14.16
N LEU A 438 11.84 -11.36 -13.90
CA LEU A 438 11.26 -11.31 -12.57
C LEU A 438 11.89 -12.36 -11.65
N SER A 439 12.25 -11.93 -10.45
CA SER A 439 12.67 -12.77 -9.34
C SER A 439 11.67 -12.61 -8.20
N ILE A 440 11.08 -13.72 -7.77
CA ILE A 440 10.23 -13.78 -6.59
C ILE A 440 10.85 -14.76 -5.61
N THR A 441 11.24 -14.29 -4.44
CA THR A 441 11.73 -15.14 -3.35
C THR A 441 10.73 -15.09 -2.20
N VAL A 442 10.47 -16.26 -1.61
CA VAL A 442 9.67 -16.36 -0.39
C VAL A 442 10.63 -16.34 0.78
N ALA A 443 10.37 -15.44 1.73
CA ALA A 443 11.18 -15.23 2.92
C ALA A 443 10.32 -15.27 4.18
N SER A 444 10.96 -15.47 5.32
CA SER A 444 10.29 -15.36 6.61
C SER A 444 11.14 -14.70 7.68
N ALA A 445 10.49 -14.10 8.66
CA ALA A 445 11.11 -13.49 9.83
C ALA A 445 10.37 -13.93 11.10
N PHE A 446 11.11 -14.15 12.19
CA PHE A 446 10.50 -14.27 13.51
C PHE A 446 10.20 -12.87 14.03
N VAL A 447 8.97 -12.63 14.45
CA VAL A 447 8.53 -11.34 14.96
C VAL A 447 8.04 -11.53 16.38
N ARG A 448 8.68 -10.80 17.30
CA ARG A 448 8.20 -10.71 18.67
C ARG A 448 7.14 -9.61 18.72
N PRO A 449 5.92 -9.91 19.15
CA PRO A 449 4.91 -8.88 19.26
C PRO A 449 5.27 -7.82 20.31
N PRO A 450 4.67 -6.62 20.25
CA PRO A 450 4.90 -5.61 21.27
C PRO A 450 4.39 -6.08 22.63
N SER A 451 4.80 -5.44 23.74
CA SER A 451 4.25 -5.77 25.07
C SER A 451 3.12 -4.81 25.47
N LYS A 452 3.05 -3.66 24.82
CA LYS A 452 2.11 -2.55 25.06
C LYS A 452 1.69 -1.95 23.72
N GLU A 453 0.55 -1.28 23.69
CA GLU A 453 0.04 -0.62 22.48
C GLU A 453 0.96 0.51 21.95
N THR A 454 1.71 1.14 22.86
CA THR A 454 2.68 2.21 22.56
C THR A 454 4.01 1.71 22.01
N GLU A 455 4.15 0.40 21.78
CA GLU A 455 5.35 -0.24 21.26
C GLU A 455 5.05 -0.88 19.89
N PHE A 456 6.10 -1.00 19.08
CA PHE A 456 6.04 -1.77 17.84
C PHE A 456 6.58 -3.19 18.03
N PRO A 457 6.17 -4.15 17.18
CA PRO A 457 6.79 -5.45 17.14
C PRO A 457 8.30 -5.35 16.84
N VAL A 458 9.06 -6.34 17.34
CA VAL A 458 10.49 -6.46 17.06
C VAL A 458 10.71 -7.54 16.02
N TRP A 459 11.20 -7.12 14.86
CA TRP A 459 11.50 -8.01 13.74
C TRP A 459 12.89 -8.64 13.90
N GLY A 460 12.94 -9.97 13.78
CA GLY A 460 14.18 -10.71 13.56
C GLY A 460 14.68 -10.57 12.11
N PRO A 461 15.85 -11.14 11.79
CA PRO A 461 16.39 -11.08 10.45
C PRO A 461 15.47 -11.79 9.45
N LEU A 462 15.34 -11.19 8.27
CA LEU A 462 14.61 -11.79 7.16
C LEU A 462 15.45 -12.87 6.49
N VAL A 463 14.91 -14.10 6.42
CA VAL A 463 15.61 -15.25 5.86
C VAL A 463 14.89 -15.73 4.60
N THR A 464 15.59 -15.69 3.47
CA THR A 464 15.09 -16.30 2.22
C THR A 464 14.96 -17.81 2.39
N ARG A 465 13.79 -18.35 2.03
CA ARG A 465 13.46 -19.77 2.17
C ARG A 465 13.59 -20.50 0.84
N PHE A 466 12.94 -19.99 -0.20
CA PHE A 466 13.02 -20.55 -1.54
C PHE A 466 12.70 -19.51 -2.62
N THR A 467 13.02 -19.84 -3.87
CA THR A 467 12.73 -19.00 -5.03
C THR A 467 11.49 -19.52 -5.74
N LEU A 468 10.42 -18.74 -5.74
CA LEU A 468 9.16 -19.07 -6.45
C LEU A 468 9.29 -18.86 -7.96
N VAL A 469 9.90 -17.73 -8.35
CA VAL A 469 10.21 -17.40 -9.75
C VAL A 469 11.66 -16.95 -9.79
N GLY A 470 12.47 -17.61 -10.61
CA GLY A 470 13.88 -17.24 -10.81
C GLY A 470 14.13 -16.73 -12.22
N PRO A 471 15.24 -16.01 -12.43
CA PRO A 471 15.66 -15.60 -13.77
C PRO A 471 15.82 -16.83 -14.66
N SER A 472 15.38 -16.75 -15.92
CA SER A 472 15.60 -17.80 -16.90
C SER A 472 17.10 -18.08 -17.04
N SER A 473 17.55 -19.28 -16.67
CA SER A 473 18.90 -19.74 -17.00
C SER A 473 19.07 -19.69 -18.53
N PRO A 474 20.20 -19.20 -19.06
CA PRO A 474 20.52 -19.36 -20.47
C PRO A 474 20.49 -20.87 -20.76
N ARG A 475 19.67 -21.30 -21.72
CA ARG A 475 19.76 -22.65 -22.25
C ARG A 475 21.15 -22.79 -22.86
N HIS A 476 22.09 -23.42 -22.17
CA HIS A 476 23.30 -23.90 -22.83
C HIS A 476 22.84 -24.84 -23.96
N PRO A 477 23.25 -24.59 -25.22
CA PRO A 477 22.96 -25.54 -26.28
C PRO A 477 23.58 -26.86 -25.87
N ARG A 478 22.74 -27.90 -25.75
CA ARG A 478 23.21 -29.28 -25.56
C ARG A 478 24.23 -29.53 -26.67
N ARG A 479 25.51 -29.64 -26.32
CA ARG A 479 26.51 -30.24 -27.19
C ARG A 479 25.97 -31.62 -27.53
N ARG A 480 25.54 -31.79 -28.77
CA ARG A 480 25.37 -33.13 -29.34
C ARG A 480 26.77 -33.73 -29.34
N LEU A 481 26.94 -34.78 -28.54
CA LEU A 481 28.06 -35.71 -28.67
C LEU A 481 27.93 -36.48 -29.98
#